data_AF-A0A813C038-F1
#
_entry.id   AF-A0A813C038-F1
#
_cell.length_a   1.000
_cell.length_b   1.000
_cell.length_c   1.000
_cell.angle_alpha   90.00
_cell.angle_beta   90.00
_cell.angle_gamma   90.00
#
_symmetry.space_group_name_H-M   'P 1'
#
loop_
_entity.id
_entity.type
_entity.pdbx_description
1 polymer ?
#
loop_
_entity_poly.entity_id
_entity_poly.type
_entity_poly.pdbx_seq_one_letter_code
_entity_poly.pdbx_strand_id
1 'polypeptide(L)'
;QILAQVQRLENQLQDQTVEHGGELANLAATLHNLGYAKIQEGEAEGARQALDYLHQSLQMKRCLHQGADHLSIARTLHELGRASSILENREEAQRYFLESLHMSRCLEEALHVAESLWPGYMDDCSDTSDTDG
;
A
#
# COMPACT_ATOMS: atom_id res chain seq x y z
N GLN A 1 23.91 19.45 27.16
CA GLN A 1 22.55 20.02 27.20
C GLN A 1 21.97 20.23 25.80
N ILE A 2 22.68 20.90 24.88
CA ILE A 2 22.17 21.17 23.51
C ILE A 2 21.90 19.90 22.68
N LEU A 3 22.82 18.93 22.66
CA LEU A 3 22.63 17.69 21.88
C LEU A 3 21.40 16.87 22.33
N ALA A 4 21.16 16.80 23.64
CA ALA A 4 19.98 16.12 24.19
C ALA A 4 18.67 16.85 23.84
N GLN A 5 18.72 18.18 23.69
CA GLN A 5 17.57 18.98 23.26
C GLN A 5 17.25 18.71 21.78
N VAL A 6 18.27 18.67 20.91
CA VAL A 6 18.11 18.38 19.47
C VAL A 6 17.52 16.98 19.28
N GLN A 7 18.06 15.96 19.93
CA GLN A 7 17.52 14.60 19.85
C GLN A 7 16.06 14.50 20.29
N ARG A 8 15.65 15.29 21.30
CA ARG A 8 14.25 15.32 21.77
C ARG A 8 13.30 15.90 20.73
N LEU A 9 13.74 16.97 20.06
CA LEU A 9 12.97 17.62 19.00
C LEU A 9 12.89 16.72 17.76
N GLU A 10 13.98 16.03 17.41
CA GLU A 10 13.99 15.03 16.33
C GLU A 10 13.00 13.90 16.62
N ASN A 11 13.01 13.35 17.84
CA ASN A 11 12.06 12.30 18.23
C ASN A 11 10.61 12.79 18.20
N GLN A 12 10.33 14.04 18.61
CA GLN A 12 9.00 14.62 18.54
C GLN A 12 8.53 14.82 17.10
N LEU A 13 9.40 15.31 16.22
CA LEU A 13 9.11 15.44 14.79
C LEU A 13 8.85 14.07 14.16
N GLN A 14 9.68 13.07 14.51
CA GLN A 14 9.49 11.69 14.05
C GLN A 14 8.14 11.13 14.50
N ASP A 15 7.78 11.28 15.79
CA ASP A 15 6.52 10.80 16.35
C ASP A 15 5.31 11.44 15.67
N GLN A 16 5.34 12.76 15.47
CA GLN A 16 4.32 13.48 14.69
C GLN A 16 4.22 12.96 13.26
N THR A 17 5.34 12.73 12.56
CA THR A 17 5.31 12.22 11.19
C THR A 17 4.74 10.81 11.10
N VAL A 18 4.98 9.96 12.11
CA VAL A 18 4.44 8.59 12.20
C VAL A 18 2.95 8.62 12.49
N GLU A 19 2.50 9.47 13.42
CA GLU A 19 1.08 9.63 13.77
C GLU A 19 0.26 10.10 12.56
N HIS A 20 0.71 11.17 11.90
CA HIS A 20 0.06 11.69 10.69
C HIS A 20 0.13 10.69 9.52
N GLY A 21 1.20 9.91 9.43
CA GLY A 21 1.33 8.81 8.47
C GLY A 21 0.32 7.69 8.72
N GLY A 22 0.08 7.34 9.99
CA GLY A 22 -0.91 6.34 10.39
C GLY A 22 -2.35 6.76 10.05
N GLU A 23 -2.71 8.01 10.33
CA GLU A 23 -4.02 8.56 9.95
C GLU A 23 -4.20 8.59 8.43
N LEU A 24 -3.18 9.03 7.69
CA LEU A 24 -3.18 9.07 6.23
C LEU A 24 -3.33 7.65 5.64
N ALA A 25 -2.67 6.65 6.23
CA ALA A 25 -2.80 5.25 5.84
C ALA A 25 -4.21 4.70 6.06
N ASN A 26 -4.81 4.99 7.22
CA ASN A 26 -6.18 4.57 7.55
C ASN A 26 -7.20 5.22 6.61
N LEU A 27 -7.05 6.51 6.32
CA LEU A 27 -7.93 7.23 5.39
C LEU A 27 -7.79 6.68 3.97
N ALA A 28 -6.57 6.43 3.50
CA ALA A 28 -6.33 5.83 2.19
C ALA A 28 -6.94 4.43 2.05
N ALA A 29 -6.87 3.61 3.11
CA ALA A 29 -7.52 2.29 3.16
C ALA A 29 -9.05 2.41 3.14
N THR A 30 -9.60 3.36 3.89
CA THR A 30 -11.05 3.62 3.92
C THR A 30 -11.58 4.02 2.55
N LEU A 31 -10.90 4.95 1.87
CA LEU A 31 -11.25 5.37 0.51
C LEU A 31 -11.18 4.21 -0.49
N HIS A 32 -10.17 3.34 -0.38
CA HIS A 32 -10.08 2.14 -1.19
C HIS A 32 -11.31 1.23 -1.00
N ASN A 33 -11.70 0.99 0.24
CA ASN A 33 -12.84 0.14 0.57
C ASN A 33 -14.16 0.76 0.08
N LEU A 34 -14.32 2.08 0.17
CA LEU A 34 -15.49 2.78 -0.38
C LEU A 34 -15.58 2.63 -1.89
N GLY A 35 -14.46 2.83 -2.60
CA GLY A 35 -14.41 2.62 -4.04
C GLY A 35 -14.73 1.17 -4.44
N TYR A 36 -14.18 0.20 -3.71
CA TYR A 36 -14.52 -1.21 -3.91
C TYR A 36 -16.01 -1.49 -3.70
N ALA A 37 -16.61 -0.98 -2.62
CA ALA A 37 -18.04 -1.14 -2.36
C ALA A 37 -18.89 -0.56 -3.50
N LYS A 38 -18.51 0.60 -4.03
CA LYS A 38 -19.19 1.24 -5.16
C LYS A 38 -19.07 0.45 -6.47
N ILE A 39 -17.93 -0.20 -6.71
CA ILE A 39 -17.79 -1.14 -7.85
C ILE A 39 -18.76 -2.32 -7.70
N GLN A 40 -18.99 -2.81 -6.48
CA GLN A 40 -19.89 -3.95 -6.25
C GLN A 40 -21.38 -3.62 -6.42
N GLU A 41 -21.75 -2.35 -6.32
CA GLU A 41 -23.10 -1.90 -6.70
C GLU A 41 -23.35 -2.10 -8.21
N GLY A 42 -22.29 -2.16 -9.04
CA GLY A 42 -22.36 -2.54 -10.46
C GLY A 42 -22.97 -1.48 -11.38
N GLU A 43 -23.38 -0.34 -10.83
CA GLU A 43 -23.97 0.77 -11.58
C GLU A 43 -22.87 1.69 -12.16
N ALA A 44 -23.11 2.25 -13.34
CA ALA A 44 -22.18 3.18 -13.97
C ALA A 44 -21.91 4.42 -13.10
N GLU A 45 -22.92 4.91 -12.37
CA GLU A 45 -22.73 6.04 -11.46
C GLU A 45 -21.89 5.67 -10.24
N GLY A 46 -22.08 4.46 -9.69
CA GLY A 46 -21.23 3.89 -8.66
C GLY A 46 -19.77 3.76 -9.14
N ALA A 47 -19.55 3.30 -10.36
CA ALA A 47 -18.20 3.18 -10.92
C ALA A 47 -17.49 4.54 -11.09
N ARG A 48 -18.21 5.62 -11.40
CA ARG A 48 -17.63 6.99 -11.41
C ARG A 48 -17.19 7.43 -10.01
N GLN A 49 -18.05 7.26 -9.01
CA GLN A 49 -17.70 7.56 -7.61
C GLN A 49 -16.54 6.69 -7.13
N ALA A 50 -16.48 5.43 -7.58
CA ALA A 50 -15.38 4.54 -7.26
C ALA A 50 -14.05 5.05 -7.80
N LEU A 51 -14.01 5.57 -9.04
CA LEU A 51 -12.80 6.18 -9.60
C LEU A 51 -12.31 7.32 -8.70
N ASP A 52 -13.19 8.24 -8.31
CA ASP A 52 -12.82 9.38 -7.46
C ASP A 52 -12.22 8.94 -6.12
N TYR A 53 -12.86 7.99 -5.42
CA TYR A 53 -12.35 7.47 -4.15
C TYR A 53 -11.03 6.71 -4.32
N LEU A 54 -10.91 5.90 -5.38
CA LEU A 54 -9.72 5.10 -5.63
C LEU A 54 -8.53 5.97 -6.08
N HIS A 55 -8.74 7.04 -6.84
CA HIS A 55 -7.69 8.01 -7.20
C HIS A 55 -7.16 8.73 -5.97
N GLN A 56 -8.04 9.18 -5.07
CA GLN A 56 -7.61 9.78 -3.80
C GLN A 56 -6.82 8.78 -2.95
N SER A 57 -7.31 7.55 -2.81
CA SER A 57 -6.58 6.46 -2.15
C SER A 57 -5.20 6.22 -2.77
N LEU A 58 -5.11 6.21 -4.11
CA LEU A 58 -3.87 5.98 -4.84
C LEU A 58 -2.84 7.08 -4.56
N GLN A 59 -3.26 8.35 -4.60
CA GLN A 59 -2.38 9.48 -4.33
C GLN A 59 -1.83 9.41 -2.90
N MET A 60 -2.69 9.13 -1.92
CA MET A 60 -2.28 9.02 -0.52
C MET A 60 -1.32 7.84 -0.30
N LYS A 61 -1.60 6.67 -0.89
CA LYS A 61 -0.72 5.50 -0.82
C LYS A 61 0.64 5.77 -1.48
N ARG A 62 0.69 6.49 -2.61
CA ARG A 62 1.96 6.90 -3.24
C ARG A 62 2.74 7.86 -2.33
N CYS A 63 2.08 8.80 -1.66
CA CYS A 63 2.75 9.66 -0.68
C CYS A 63 3.32 8.87 0.51
N LEU A 64 2.55 7.92 1.06
CA LEU A 64 2.97 7.07 2.18
C LEU A 64 4.20 6.23 1.85
N HIS A 65 4.23 5.64 0.66
CA HIS A 65 5.34 4.80 0.19
C HIS A 65 6.43 5.60 -0.51
N GLN A 66 6.37 6.95 -0.49
CA GLN A 66 7.33 7.84 -1.16
C GLN A 66 7.55 7.48 -2.65
N GLY A 67 6.49 7.00 -3.30
CA GLY A 67 6.53 6.55 -4.68
C GLY A 67 7.16 5.17 -4.92
N ALA A 68 7.57 4.45 -3.87
CA ALA A 68 8.02 3.07 -4.00
C ALA A 68 6.88 2.13 -4.37
N ASP A 69 7.22 1.08 -5.10
CA ASP A 69 6.29 0.00 -5.43
C ASP A 69 5.78 -0.68 -4.15
N HIS A 70 4.47 -0.88 -4.07
CA HIS A 70 3.86 -1.49 -2.90
C HIS A 70 2.57 -2.23 -3.27
N LEU A 71 2.34 -3.41 -2.68
CA LEU A 71 1.18 -4.25 -2.98
C LEU A 71 -0.16 -3.50 -2.79
N SER A 72 -0.24 -2.61 -1.81
CA SER A 72 -1.44 -1.81 -1.57
C SER A 72 -1.73 -0.78 -2.68
N ILE A 73 -0.71 -0.29 -3.39
CA ILE A 73 -0.83 0.58 -4.57
C ILE A 73 -1.29 -0.26 -5.76
N ALA A 74 -0.64 -1.41 -6.00
CA ALA A 74 -1.03 -2.35 -7.05
C ALA A 74 -2.50 -2.78 -6.93
N ARG A 75 -2.97 -3.06 -5.71
CA ARG A 75 -4.39 -3.37 -5.46
C ARG A 75 -5.32 -2.21 -5.79
N THR A 76 -4.98 -0.97 -5.43
CA THR A 76 -5.81 0.18 -5.82
C THR A 76 -5.85 0.37 -7.33
N LEU A 77 -4.72 0.21 -8.03
CA LEU A 77 -4.67 0.26 -9.49
C LEU A 77 -5.55 -0.81 -10.14
N HIS A 78 -5.55 -2.03 -9.60
CA HIS A 78 -6.44 -3.09 -10.07
C HIS A 78 -7.92 -2.70 -9.96
N GLU A 79 -8.33 -2.11 -8.83
CA GLU A 79 -9.72 -1.66 -8.64
C GLU A 79 -10.08 -0.49 -9.56
N LEU A 80 -9.15 0.43 -9.85
CA LEU A 80 -9.35 1.46 -10.87
C LEU A 80 -9.61 0.84 -12.24
N GLY A 81 -8.86 -0.20 -12.61
CA GLY A 81 -9.07 -0.95 -13.85
C GLY A 81 -10.46 -1.62 -13.92
N ARG A 82 -10.96 -2.15 -12.79
CA ARG A 82 -12.31 -2.70 -12.69
C ARG A 82 -13.38 -1.62 -12.87
N ALA A 83 -13.24 -0.48 -12.20
CA ALA A 83 -14.17 0.64 -12.33
C ALA A 83 -14.21 1.18 -13.78
N SER A 84 -13.05 1.40 -14.41
CA SER A 84 -12.95 1.82 -15.81
C SER A 84 -13.56 0.80 -16.77
N SER A 85 -13.46 -0.50 -16.48
CA SER A 85 -14.09 -1.56 -17.27
C SER A 85 -15.62 -1.48 -17.22
N ILE A 86 -16.21 -1.19 -16.06
CA ILE A 86 -17.67 -1.01 -15.90
C ILE A 86 -18.16 0.21 -16.71
N LEU A 87 -17.34 1.26 -16.79
CA LEU A 87 -17.63 2.46 -17.60
C LEU A 87 -17.34 2.27 -19.09
N GLU A 88 -16.97 1.06 -19.54
CA GLU A 88 -16.58 0.74 -20.91
C GLU A 88 -15.33 1.51 -21.42
N ASN A 89 -14.57 2.14 -20.51
CA ASN A 89 -13.32 2.84 -20.81
C ASN A 89 -12.16 1.84 -20.91
N ARG A 90 -12.15 1.05 -21.99
CA ARG A 90 -11.20 -0.06 -22.18
C ARG A 90 -9.73 0.34 -22.15
N GLU A 91 -9.37 1.46 -22.77
CA GLU A 91 -7.98 1.94 -22.82
C GLU A 91 -7.45 2.24 -21.42
N GLU A 92 -8.26 2.92 -20.61
CA GLU A 92 -7.87 3.30 -19.26
C GLU A 92 -7.83 2.08 -18.33
N ALA A 93 -8.82 1.18 -18.46
CA ALA A 93 -8.84 -0.07 -17.74
C ALA A 93 -7.59 -0.91 -18.01
N GLN A 94 -7.22 -1.05 -19.29
CA GLN A 94 -6.02 -1.78 -19.69
C GLN A 94 -4.76 -1.14 -19.10
N ARG A 95 -4.65 0.19 -19.13
CA ARG A 95 -3.51 0.90 -18.53
C ARG A 95 -3.37 0.59 -17.05
N TYR A 96 -4.45 0.69 -16.27
CA TYR A 96 -4.41 0.42 -14.84
C TYR A 96 -4.09 -1.05 -14.52
N PHE A 97 -4.64 -1.99 -15.27
CA PHE A 97 -4.30 -3.40 -15.08
C PHE A 97 -2.84 -3.72 -15.40
N LEU A 98 -2.30 -3.14 -16.47
CA LEU A 98 -0.89 -3.31 -16.82
C LEU A 98 0.04 -2.72 -15.75
N GLU A 99 -0.29 -1.53 -15.22
CA GLU A 99 0.49 -0.90 -14.15
C GLU A 99 0.45 -1.73 -12.86
N SER A 100 -0.73 -2.22 -12.47
CA SER A 100 -0.91 -3.11 -11.32
C SER A 100 -0.10 -4.41 -11.46
N LEU A 101 -0.13 -5.03 -12.64
CA LEU A 101 0.60 -6.26 -12.94
C LEU A 101 2.12 -6.03 -12.92
N HIS A 102 2.58 -4.95 -13.52
CA HIS A 102 4.00 -4.59 -13.54
C HIS A 102 4.55 -4.45 -12.13
N MET A 103 3.86 -3.67 -11.28
CA MET A 103 4.25 -3.48 -9.89
C MET A 103 4.25 -4.79 -9.09
N SER A 104 3.24 -5.64 -9.29
CA SER A 104 3.14 -6.93 -8.60
C SER A 104 4.31 -7.86 -8.96
N ARG A 105 4.74 -7.87 -10.23
CA ARG A 105 5.91 -8.64 -10.69
C ARG A 105 7.21 -8.08 -10.13
N CYS A 106 7.41 -6.77 -10.16
CA CYS A 106 8.60 -6.15 -9.57
C CYS A 106 8.75 -6.51 -8.08
N LEU A 107 7.64 -6.54 -7.35
CA LEU A 107 7.63 -6.92 -5.92
C LEU A 107 7.92 -8.40 -5.70
N GLU A 108 7.38 -9.29 -6.54
CA GLU A 108 7.65 -10.73 -6.49
C GLU A 108 9.12 -11.03 -6.81
N GLU A 109 9.67 -10.41 -7.85
CA GLU A 109 11.08 -10.52 -8.22
C GLU A 109 11.99 -10.02 -7.10
N ALA A 110 11.66 -8.87 -6.49
CA ALA A 110 12.42 -8.33 -5.36
C ALA A 110 12.38 -9.26 -4.14
N LEU A 111 11.24 -9.88 -3.86
CA LEU A 111 11.09 -10.85 -2.77
C LEU A 111 11.93 -12.10 -3.03
N HIS A 112 11.87 -12.66 -4.24
CA HIS A 112 12.65 -13.85 -4.60
C HIS A 112 14.16 -13.59 -4.54
N VAL A 113 14.60 -12.41 -4.98
CA VAL A 113 16.01 -11.99 -4.83
C VAL A 113 16.39 -11.92 -3.35
N ALA A 114 15.56 -11.33 -2.50
CA ALA A 114 15.82 -11.26 -1.06
C ALA A 114 15.94 -12.65 -0.40
N GLU A 115 15.04 -13.58 -0.73
CA GLU A 115 15.08 -14.97 -0.26
C GLU A 115 16.35 -15.70 -0.72
N SER A 116 16.77 -15.47 -1.97
CA SER A 116 17.99 -16.09 -2.53
C SER A 116 19.28 -15.53 -1.90
N LEU A 117 19.27 -14.27 -1.47
CA LEU A 117 20.45 -13.59 -0.91
C LEU A 117 20.67 -13.93 0.57
N TRP A 118 19.62 -14.26 1.32
CA TRP A 118 19.77 -14.70 2.70
C TRP A 118 18.80 -15.84 3.06
N PRO A 119 19.14 -17.09 2.69
CA PRO A 119 18.30 -18.26 2.99
C PRO A 119 18.25 -18.62 4.50
N GLY A 120 19.16 -18.11 5.32
CA GLY A 120 19.40 -18.60 6.69
C GLY A 120 19.00 -17.68 7.85
N TYR A 121 18.22 -16.60 7.65
CA TYR A 121 17.82 -15.70 8.77
C TYR A 121 16.58 -16.17 9.53
N MET A 122 15.83 -17.12 8.97
CA MET A 122 14.52 -17.53 9.50
C MET A 122 14.53 -18.83 10.30
N ASP A 123 15.69 -19.45 10.54
CA ASP A 123 15.78 -20.71 11.31
C ASP A 123 16.02 -20.52 12.83
N ASP A 124 16.24 -19.29 13.33
CA ASP A 124 16.74 -19.09 14.70
C ASP A 124 15.68 -18.68 15.74
N CYS A 125 14.40 -19.00 15.52
CA CYS A 125 13.31 -18.70 16.47
C CYS A 125 12.66 -19.95 17.11
N SER A 126 13.24 -21.14 16.96
CA SER A 126 12.65 -22.39 17.45
C SER A 126 13.48 -23.11 18.52
N ASP A 127 14.28 -22.42 19.33
CA ASP A 127 14.87 -23.09 20.51
C ASP A 127 15.17 -22.15 21.70
N THR A 128 14.11 -21.72 22.40
CA THR A 128 14.19 -21.49 23.86
C THR A 128 12.93 -22.03 24.53
N SER A 129 12.65 -23.32 24.35
CA SER A 129 11.83 -24.06 25.31
C SER A 129 12.72 -24.99 26.11
N ASP A 130 12.76 -24.73 27.41
CA ASP A 130 12.93 -25.72 28.48
C ASP A 130 14.32 -26.35 28.68
N THR A 131 15.05 -25.81 29.66
CA THR A 131 15.49 -26.64 30.79
C THR A 131 15.38 -25.84 32.08
N ASP A 132 14.24 -26.00 32.77
CA ASP A 132 14.14 -25.81 34.22
C ASP A 132 15.18 -26.70 34.92
N GLY A 133 15.89 -26.15 35.91
CA GLY A 133 16.80 -26.84 36.82
C GLY A 133 16.79 -26.16 38.18
#